data_AF-A0A0F8K4M5-F1
#
_entry.id   AF-A0A0F8K4M5-F1
#
_cell.length_a   1.000
_cell.length_b   1.000
_cell.length_c   1.000
_cell.angle_alpha   90.00
_cell.angle_beta   90.00
_cell.angle_gamma   90.00
#
_symmetry.space_group_name_H-M   'P 1'
#
loop_
_entity.id
_entity.type
_entity.pdbx_description
1 polymer ?
#
loop_
_entity_poly.entity_id
_entity_poly.type
_entity_poly.pdbx_seq_one_letter_code
_entity_poly.pdbx_strand_id
1 'polypeptide(L)'
;MRKILIFLIVLIFIFIISISATSSAKEITVDDGSGADFRSIQEAVNNSVPGDTITVMPGIYTENVLVNITGLTIKSESNNGDAQVKPLNESVSTFLITANSTTISGLNITGASKMNHKNAIFAYSKRNNVTGNTIENGSIFLGSYMPSNLKIIFHGDMNNVTGNIIENGSIFLGSEISGNLIAENKISNGEEGVYISCCGGNNTVSGNTISNCSTGISEGDQGADIRNNRITDCDCGIWLSMSSSGIENNTILNCDVGIILGDACTVDIINNTITSCTECGIFNRGNYDRRRIYNNYFNNSLNVKFGPGEGGNIWNSSLASGSNIADGPYIGGNFWAKPDGTGFSQICVDLDRNGIGDLPYNIYENEFDYLPLVSMSSLQNSVTPTANFTASVTNGPAPLVVKFSDLSKNAVAWNWDFDNDGISDSTEQNPVHVYRAQGNYTVNLTASNGFNTNSKLANISVEKRVSSTWPFIYIIGGTVSVIDTATGLVITKVKVGRSMPEGVAVTPDGKKAYVPDRWGVNVSVVDTATNTVIDTVKVGSDPYGVAISPDGKKVYVANSGSNNISIINTDANTVTATVPVGISPTGVAVVPDGSKVYVANSGSYPSYEGTVSVIDTATSVASILNSRIKT
;
A
#
# COMPACT_ATOMS: atom_id res chain seq x y z
N MET A 1 21.07 -46.54 -66.29
CA MET A 1 19.70 -46.79 -65.78
C MET A 1 18.88 -45.52 -65.99
N ARG A 2 17.79 -45.66 -66.79
CA ARG A 2 16.67 -44.73 -67.12
C ARG A 2 17.00 -43.25 -67.48
N LYS A 3 16.98 -42.81 -68.76
CA LYS A 3 15.82 -42.52 -69.69
C LYS A 3 14.87 -41.47 -69.07
N ILE A 4 14.48 -40.31 -69.64
CA ILE A 4 14.10 -39.86 -71.00
C ILE A 4 13.85 -38.31 -70.91
N LEU A 5 14.46 -37.47 -71.76
CA LEU A 5 13.87 -36.69 -72.90
C LEU A 5 13.09 -35.37 -72.57
N ILE A 6 13.76 -34.23 -72.81
CA ILE A 6 13.38 -33.02 -73.59
C ILE A 6 11.88 -32.62 -73.68
N PHE A 7 11.51 -31.39 -73.27
CA PHE A 7 11.01 -30.32 -74.17
C PHE A 7 10.76 -28.96 -73.45
N LEU A 8 11.18 -27.92 -74.17
CA LEU A 8 11.00 -26.46 -74.01
C LEU A 8 9.53 -26.05 -74.27
N ILE A 9 8.98 -25.02 -73.60
CA ILE A 9 8.08 -24.00 -74.20
C ILE A 9 7.89 -22.78 -73.27
N VAL A 10 8.15 -21.64 -73.90
CA VAL A 10 7.90 -20.21 -73.69
C VAL A 10 6.62 -19.78 -72.93
N LEU A 11 6.73 -18.79 -72.04
CA LEU A 11 5.69 -17.78 -71.74
C LEU A 11 6.37 -16.41 -71.50
N ILE A 12 6.51 -15.59 -72.56
CA ILE A 12 5.77 -14.35 -72.79
C ILE A 12 5.59 -13.50 -71.53
N PHE A 13 6.49 -12.53 -71.35
CA PHE A 13 6.27 -11.31 -70.57
C PHE A 13 5.15 -10.50 -71.25
N ILE A 14 3.95 -10.49 -70.66
CA ILE A 14 3.00 -9.41 -70.89
C ILE A 14 3.25 -8.40 -69.77
N PHE A 15 3.99 -7.35 -70.10
CA PHE A 15 4.08 -6.14 -69.31
C PHE A 15 2.73 -5.43 -69.46
N ILE A 16 1.74 -5.77 -68.61
CA ILE A 16 0.61 -4.88 -68.39
C ILE A 16 1.16 -3.74 -67.56
N ILE A 17 1.50 -2.63 -68.21
CA ILE A 17 1.56 -1.33 -67.55
C ILE A 17 0.10 -1.05 -67.14
N SER A 18 -0.30 -1.53 -65.97
CA SER A 18 -1.34 -0.85 -65.23
C SER A 18 -0.70 0.46 -64.83
N ILE A 19 -1.01 1.50 -65.60
CA ILE A 19 -0.97 2.87 -65.11
C ILE A 19 -1.96 2.88 -63.94
N SER A 20 -1.50 2.44 -62.77
CA SER A 20 -2.00 2.95 -61.51
C SER A 20 -1.50 4.38 -61.54
N ALA A 21 -2.36 5.27 -62.06
CA ALA A 21 -2.21 6.67 -61.79
C ALA A 21 -2.12 6.75 -60.27
N THR A 22 -0.92 6.99 -59.75
CA THR A 22 -0.76 7.50 -58.41
C THR A 22 -1.48 8.84 -58.46
N SER A 23 -2.75 8.85 -58.09
CA SER A 23 -3.48 10.08 -57.86
C SER A 23 -2.66 10.82 -56.82
N SER A 24 -2.07 11.94 -57.23
CA SER A 24 -1.41 12.84 -56.30
C SER A 24 -2.40 13.18 -55.20
N ALA A 25 -1.94 13.15 -53.95
CA ALA A 25 -2.67 13.72 -52.84
C ALA A 25 -3.20 15.10 -53.24
N LYS A 26 -4.50 15.32 -53.05
CA LYS A 26 -5.17 16.58 -53.35
C LYS A 26 -5.79 17.17 -52.10
N GLU A 27 -6.04 18.47 -52.16
CA GLU A 27 -6.87 19.15 -51.19
C GLU A 27 -8.33 19.08 -51.62
N ILE A 28 -9.21 18.76 -50.68
CA ILE A 28 -10.66 18.66 -50.83
C ILE A 28 -11.27 19.63 -49.84
N THR A 29 -12.21 20.46 -50.28
CA THR A 29 -12.88 21.45 -49.42
C THR A 29 -14.26 20.97 -49.00
N VAL A 30 -14.65 21.26 -47.76
CA VAL A 30 -15.97 20.97 -47.20
C VAL A 30 -16.58 22.23 -46.62
N ASP A 31 -17.78 22.62 -47.06
CA ASP A 31 -18.52 23.81 -46.61
C ASP A 31 -20.02 23.49 -46.50
N ASP A 32 -20.68 23.90 -45.42
CA ASP A 32 -22.13 23.72 -45.25
C ASP A 32 -22.94 24.67 -46.17
N GLY A 33 -22.27 25.67 -46.77
CA GLY A 33 -22.76 26.62 -47.75
C GLY A 33 -22.65 26.19 -49.23
N SER A 34 -22.07 27.06 -50.07
CA SER A 34 -21.91 26.83 -51.52
C SER A 34 -20.53 27.30 -51.98
N GLY A 35 -19.79 26.44 -52.69
CA GLY A 35 -18.48 26.79 -53.26
C GLY A 35 -17.36 25.79 -52.96
N ALA A 36 -17.57 24.86 -52.03
CA ALA A 36 -16.67 23.75 -51.75
C ALA A 36 -16.95 22.50 -52.60
N ASP A 37 -16.02 21.54 -52.59
CA ASP A 37 -16.15 20.28 -53.32
C ASP A 37 -17.31 19.41 -52.78
N PHE A 38 -17.50 19.41 -51.45
CA PHE A 38 -18.54 18.63 -50.78
C PHE A 38 -19.24 19.44 -49.67
N ARG A 39 -20.46 19.01 -49.30
CA ARG A 39 -21.24 19.61 -48.21
C ARG A 39 -21.11 18.90 -46.86
N SER A 40 -20.54 17.70 -46.85
CA SER A 40 -20.33 16.91 -45.63
C SER A 40 -18.93 16.32 -45.60
N ILE A 41 -18.41 16.11 -44.40
CA ILE A 41 -17.10 15.51 -44.17
C ILE A 41 -17.10 14.05 -44.63
N GLN A 42 -18.17 13.30 -44.33
CA GLN A 42 -18.29 11.90 -44.73
C GLN A 42 -18.29 11.73 -46.26
N GLU A 43 -18.95 12.62 -47.00
CA GLU A 43 -18.95 12.56 -48.47
C GLU A 43 -17.55 12.84 -49.04
N ALA A 44 -16.82 13.81 -48.46
CA ALA A 44 -15.42 14.05 -48.81
C ALA A 44 -14.55 12.82 -48.53
N VAL A 45 -14.71 12.17 -47.37
CA VAL A 45 -13.99 10.92 -47.03
C VAL A 45 -14.28 9.82 -48.06
N ASN A 46 -15.54 9.62 -48.43
CA ASN A 46 -15.94 8.60 -49.41
C ASN A 46 -15.34 8.81 -50.82
N ASN A 47 -14.96 10.04 -51.15
CA ASN A 47 -14.38 10.44 -52.43
C ASN A 47 -12.87 10.74 -52.36
N SER A 48 -12.24 10.42 -51.22
CA SER A 48 -10.80 10.63 -50.99
C SER A 48 -9.98 9.40 -51.39
N VAL A 49 -8.71 9.64 -51.69
CA VAL A 49 -7.67 8.62 -51.88
C VAL A 49 -6.57 8.78 -50.82
N PRO A 50 -5.71 7.77 -50.59
CA PRO A 50 -4.67 7.87 -49.59
C PRO A 50 -3.76 9.10 -49.76
N GLY A 51 -3.59 9.86 -48.68
CA GLY A 51 -2.80 11.09 -48.66
C GLY A 51 -3.58 12.39 -48.87
N ASP A 52 -4.86 12.33 -49.25
CA ASP A 52 -5.68 13.53 -49.43
C ASP A 52 -5.84 14.33 -48.12
N THR A 53 -6.00 15.65 -48.28
CA THR A 53 -6.32 16.57 -47.18
C THR A 53 -7.73 17.12 -47.37
N ILE A 54 -8.59 16.92 -46.38
CA ILE A 54 -9.92 17.49 -46.28
C ILE A 54 -9.84 18.74 -45.40
N THR A 55 -10.03 19.91 -46.01
CA THR A 55 -10.08 21.21 -45.33
C THR A 55 -11.55 21.58 -45.09
N VAL A 56 -11.95 21.62 -43.82
CA VAL A 56 -13.31 21.88 -43.36
C VAL A 56 -13.45 23.37 -43.03
N MET A 57 -14.34 24.04 -43.73
CA MET A 57 -14.62 25.46 -43.56
C MET A 57 -15.37 25.73 -42.24
N PRO A 58 -15.38 26.98 -41.75
CA PRO A 58 -16.17 27.35 -40.58
C PRO A 58 -17.66 27.03 -40.80
N GLY A 59 -18.29 26.34 -39.85
CA GLY A 59 -19.66 25.86 -40.04
C GLY A 59 -20.12 24.85 -38.99
N ILE A 60 -21.35 24.35 -39.12
CA ILE A 60 -21.91 23.32 -38.24
C ILE A 60 -22.24 22.07 -39.05
N TYR A 61 -21.49 21.00 -38.80
CA TYR A 61 -21.61 19.71 -39.46
C TYR A 61 -22.25 18.71 -38.50
N THR A 62 -23.48 18.29 -38.78
CA THR A 62 -24.19 17.29 -37.96
C THR A 62 -24.12 15.93 -38.63
N GLU A 63 -23.09 15.15 -38.29
CA GLU A 63 -22.79 13.86 -38.90
C GLU A 63 -21.95 12.98 -37.97
N ASN A 64 -21.94 11.67 -38.25
CA ASN A 64 -20.94 10.75 -37.70
C ASN A 64 -20.00 10.36 -38.84
N VAL A 65 -18.70 10.53 -38.65
CA VAL A 65 -17.69 10.35 -39.69
C VAL A 65 -16.90 9.06 -39.47
N LEU A 66 -17.06 8.11 -40.39
CA LEU A 66 -16.23 6.92 -40.53
C LEU A 66 -15.01 7.22 -41.41
N VAL A 67 -13.83 7.24 -40.80
CA VAL A 67 -12.56 7.40 -41.51
C VAL A 67 -11.95 6.02 -41.77
N ASN A 68 -12.05 5.56 -43.02
CA ASN A 68 -11.61 4.23 -43.46
C ASN A 68 -10.58 4.27 -44.62
N ILE A 69 -10.15 5.46 -45.02
CA ILE A 69 -9.08 5.67 -46.00
C ILE A 69 -7.80 6.03 -45.25
N THR A 70 -6.70 5.31 -45.53
CA THR A 70 -5.43 5.50 -44.83
C THR A 70 -4.73 6.78 -45.26
N GLY A 71 -4.03 7.45 -44.34
CA GLY A 71 -3.23 8.62 -44.70
C GLY A 71 -4.01 9.91 -44.91
N LEU A 72 -5.31 9.96 -44.56
CA LEU A 72 -6.09 11.19 -44.69
C LEU A 72 -5.72 12.22 -43.62
N THR A 73 -5.76 13.48 -44.00
CA THR A 73 -5.77 14.61 -43.05
C THR A 73 -7.12 15.28 -43.11
N ILE A 74 -7.81 15.44 -41.98
CA ILE A 74 -9.05 16.21 -41.86
C ILE A 74 -8.77 17.35 -40.90
N LYS A 75 -8.85 18.59 -41.38
CA LYS A 75 -8.50 19.78 -40.60
C LYS A 75 -9.52 20.90 -40.76
N SER A 76 -9.68 21.75 -39.73
CA SER A 76 -10.30 23.06 -39.90
C SER A 76 -9.44 23.95 -40.80
N GLU A 77 -10.07 24.82 -41.60
CA GLU A 77 -9.39 25.86 -42.38
C GLU A 77 -8.57 26.80 -41.48
N SER A 78 -9.18 27.30 -40.40
CA SER A 78 -8.52 28.24 -39.48
C SER A 78 -7.61 27.56 -38.47
N ASN A 79 -7.70 26.23 -38.34
CA ASN A 79 -7.11 25.45 -37.26
C ASN A 79 -7.50 25.95 -35.86
N ASN A 80 -8.70 26.54 -35.71
CA ASN A 80 -9.13 27.19 -34.48
C ASN A 80 -10.59 26.89 -34.06
N GLY A 81 -11.07 25.66 -34.30
CA GLY A 81 -12.31 25.14 -33.72
C GLY A 81 -13.61 25.79 -34.22
N ASP A 82 -13.56 26.51 -35.34
CA ASP A 82 -14.71 27.14 -35.99
C ASP A 82 -15.54 26.17 -36.85
N ALA A 83 -14.95 25.05 -37.25
CA ALA A 83 -15.65 23.91 -37.83
C ALA A 83 -16.18 23.02 -36.69
N GLN A 84 -17.48 23.14 -36.39
CA GLN A 84 -18.16 22.37 -35.34
C GLN A 84 -18.71 21.06 -35.90
N VAL A 85 -18.29 19.92 -35.36
CA VAL A 85 -18.80 18.60 -35.74
C VAL A 85 -19.59 18.00 -34.59
N LYS A 86 -20.89 17.79 -34.81
CA LYS A 86 -21.83 17.25 -33.83
C LYS A 86 -22.35 15.89 -34.28
N PRO A 87 -22.49 14.90 -33.38
CA PRO A 87 -22.95 13.58 -33.75
C PRO A 87 -24.41 13.64 -34.23
N LEU A 88 -24.68 13.07 -35.40
CA LEU A 88 -26.06 12.86 -35.87
C LEU A 88 -26.76 11.75 -35.07
N ASN A 89 -26.01 10.70 -34.74
CA ASN A 89 -26.42 9.59 -33.89
C ASN A 89 -25.58 9.59 -32.61
N GLU A 90 -26.21 9.97 -31.51
CA GLU A 90 -25.62 10.05 -30.17
C GLU A 90 -25.19 8.69 -29.58
N SER A 91 -25.55 7.58 -30.23
CA SER A 91 -25.16 6.21 -29.83
C SER A 91 -23.93 5.68 -30.58
N VAL A 92 -23.29 6.51 -31.40
CA VAL A 92 -22.08 6.16 -32.18
C VAL A 92 -21.09 7.32 -32.08
N SER A 93 -19.78 7.06 -32.06
CA SER A 93 -18.75 8.11 -32.00
C SER A 93 -18.95 9.17 -33.08
N THR A 94 -18.63 10.42 -32.77
CA THR A 94 -18.67 11.51 -33.76
C THR A 94 -17.65 11.27 -34.87
N PHE A 95 -16.44 10.85 -34.52
CA PHE A 95 -15.45 10.27 -35.43
C PHE A 95 -15.11 8.83 -35.04
N LEU A 96 -15.13 7.94 -36.03
CA LEU A 96 -14.66 6.56 -35.91
C LEU A 96 -13.50 6.34 -36.89
N ILE A 97 -12.28 6.19 -36.35
CA ILE A 97 -11.05 6.08 -37.14
C ILE A 97 -10.59 4.64 -37.22
N THR A 98 -10.80 4.06 -38.40
CA THR A 98 -10.51 2.65 -38.71
C THR A 98 -9.27 2.49 -39.58
N ALA A 99 -8.77 3.59 -40.15
CA ALA A 99 -7.63 3.62 -41.04
C ALA A 99 -6.37 4.17 -40.35
N ASN A 100 -5.21 3.64 -40.74
CA ASN A 100 -3.93 4.07 -40.18
C ASN A 100 -3.49 5.43 -40.73
N SER A 101 -2.58 6.07 -40.01
CA SER A 101 -1.93 7.31 -40.45
C SER A 101 -2.91 8.46 -40.72
N THR A 102 -4.03 8.51 -40.01
CA THR A 102 -5.03 9.58 -40.12
C THR A 102 -4.65 10.76 -39.24
N THR A 103 -4.82 11.99 -39.72
CA THR A 103 -4.72 13.20 -38.89
C THR A 103 -6.08 13.87 -38.77
N ILE A 104 -6.52 14.17 -37.55
CA ILE A 104 -7.68 15.01 -37.24
C ILE A 104 -7.20 16.23 -36.47
N SER A 105 -7.40 17.44 -37.00
CA SER A 105 -6.85 18.64 -36.36
C SER A 105 -7.70 19.91 -36.44
N GLY A 106 -7.63 20.72 -35.37
CA GLY A 106 -8.21 22.07 -35.36
C GLY A 106 -9.74 22.13 -35.35
N LEU A 107 -10.44 21.00 -35.20
CA LEU A 107 -11.91 20.95 -35.19
C LEU A 107 -12.47 21.22 -33.78
N ASN A 108 -13.73 21.66 -33.69
CA ASN A 108 -14.51 21.57 -32.45
C ASN A 108 -15.48 20.38 -32.56
N ILE A 109 -15.33 19.38 -31.70
CA ILE A 109 -16.02 18.10 -31.81
C ILE A 109 -16.84 17.85 -30.54
N THR A 110 -18.14 17.67 -30.70
CA THR A 110 -19.01 17.28 -29.57
C THR A 110 -19.01 15.76 -29.42
N GLY A 111 -18.97 15.26 -28.19
CA GLY A 111 -19.07 13.82 -27.88
C GLY A 111 -20.47 13.23 -28.06
N ALA A 112 -20.53 11.93 -28.37
CA ALA A 112 -21.78 11.18 -28.54
C ALA A 112 -22.39 10.79 -27.19
N SER A 113 -23.36 11.57 -26.70
CA SER A 113 -23.86 11.59 -25.33
C SER A 113 -24.51 10.30 -24.82
N LYS A 114 -24.96 9.39 -25.70
CA LYS A 114 -25.61 8.12 -25.33
C LYS A 114 -24.65 6.93 -25.31
N MET A 115 -23.36 7.15 -25.57
CA MET A 115 -22.34 6.11 -25.42
C MET A 115 -21.66 6.17 -24.06
N ASN A 116 -21.18 5.02 -23.60
CA ASN A 116 -20.20 4.97 -22.52
C ASN A 116 -18.98 5.81 -22.91
N HIS A 117 -18.50 6.66 -21.99
CA HIS A 117 -17.42 7.63 -22.20
C HIS A 117 -17.67 8.74 -23.24
N LYS A 118 -18.85 8.79 -23.86
CA LYS A 118 -19.27 9.84 -24.80
C LYS A 118 -18.28 10.10 -25.94
N ASN A 119 -17.78 9.05 -26.61
CA ASN A 119 -16.64 9.19 -27.53
C ASN A 119 -16.89 10.26 -28.62
N ALA A 120 -16.09 11.31 -28.60
CA ALA A 120 -16.00 12.28 -29.68
C ALA A 120 -15.14 11.69 -30.81
N ILE A 121 -14.01 11.08 -30.44
CA ILE A 121 -13.13 10.37 -31.36
C ILE A 121 -12.87 8.99 -30.78
N PHE A 122 -13.07 7.95 -31.60
CA PHE A 122 -12.62 6.60 -31.29
C PHE A 122 -11.70 6.11 -32.41
N ALA A 123 -10.43 5.86 -32.08
CA ALA A 123 -9.47 5.22 -32.95
C ALA A 123 -9.09 3.83 -32.44
N TYR A 124 -9.22 2.81 -33.29
CA TYR A 124 -8.64 1.47 -33.05
C TYR A 124 -7.61 1.09 -34.12
N SER A 125 -7.10 2.09 -34.83
CA SER A 125 -6.07 1.99 -35.86
C SER A 125 -4.77 2.64 -35.38
N LYS A 126 -3.69 2.52 -36.18
CA LYS A 126 -2.32 2.88 -35.77
C LYS A 126 -1.84 4.17 -36.39
N ARG A 127 -0.90 4.84 -35.71
CA ARG A 127 -0.16 6.01 -36.23
C ARG A 127 -1.05 7.21 -36.55
N ASN A 128 -2.18 7.33 -35.89
CA ASN A 128 -3.06 8.46 -36.05
C ASN A 128 -2.58 9.64 -35.20
N ASN A 129 -2.92 10.84 -35.65
CA ASN A 129 -2.63 12.08 -34.95
C ASN A 129 -3.94 12.84 -34.69
N VAL A 130 -4.32 12.95 -33.43
CA VAL A 130 -5.46 13.76 -32.99
C VAL A 130 -4.87 14.98 -32.31
N THR A 131 -4.85 16.13 -32.99
CA THR A 131 -4.06 17.28 -32.55
C THR A 131 -4.78 18.62 -32.63
N GLY A 132 -4.67 19.44 -31.59
CA GLY A 132 -5.19 20.81 -31.60
C GLY A 132 -6.71 20.91 -31.74
N ASN A 133 -7.46 19.86 -31.37
CA ASN A 133 -8.93 19.90 -31.41
C ASN A 133 -9.49 20.42 -30.08
N THR A 134 -10.68 21.01 -30.14
CA THR A 134 -11.51 21.27 -28.97
C THR A 134 -12.58 20.19 -28.89
N ILE A 135 -12.73 19.55 -27.73
CA ILE A 135 -13.69 18.47 -27.51
C ILE A 135 -14.60 18.87 -26.35
N GLU A 136 -15.90 18.91 -26.65
CA GLU A 136 -16.93 19.29 -25.69
C GLU A 136 -17.81 18.07 -25.36
N ASN A 137 -17.97 17.77 -24.08
CA ASN A 137 -18.81 16.67 -23.58
C ASN A 137 -18.48 15.32 -24.21
N GLY A 138 -17.19 15.07 -24.47
CA GLY A 138 -16.74 13.87 -25.15
C GLY A 138 -15.31 13.48 -24.86
N SER A 139 -15.02 12.21 -25.09
CA SER A 139 -13.70 11.63 -24.83
C SER A 139 -12.98 11.25 -26.13
N ILE A 140 -11.65 11.14 -26.04
CA ILE A 140 -10.84 10.47 -27.05
C ILE A 140 -10.56 9.06 -26.55
N PHE A 141 -10.95 8.06 -27.32
CA PHE A 141 -10.71 6.67 -27.01
C PHE A 141 -9.72 6.06 -28.02
N LEU A 142 -8.62 5.53 -27.51
CA LEU A 142 -7.67 4.70 -28.25
C LEU A 142 -7.89 3.26 -27.79
N GLY A 143 -8.31 2.37 -28.67
CA GLY A 143 -8.77 1.05 -28.25
C GLY A 143 -8.32 -0.09 -29.12
N SER A 144 -8.60 -1.30 -28.63
CA SER A 144 -8.56 -2.52 -29.43
C SER A 144 -9.94 -2.85 -29.98
N TYR A 145 -10.01 -3.40 -31.19
CA TYR A 145 -11.24 -3.90 -31.79
C TYR A 145 -11.04 -5.29 -32.39
N MET A 146 -11.91 -6.23 -32.01
CA MET A 146 -12.00 -7.56 -32.60
C MET A 146 -13.29 -7.68 -33.42
N PRO A 147 -13.22 -7.79 -34.75
CA PRO A 147 -14.39 -8.18 -35.54
C PRO A 147 -14.82 -9.60 -35.16
N SER A 148 -16.13 -9.83 -35.07
CA SER A 148 -16.76 -11.04 -34.51
C SER A 148 -16.35 -12.40 -35.12
N ASN A 149 -15.53 -12.43 -36.17
CA ASN A 149 -15.10 -13.64 -36.88
C ASN A 149 -13.60 -13.68 -37.27
N LEU A 150 -12.73 -12.83 -36.72
CA LEU A 150 -11.31 -12.75 -37.11
C LEU A 150 -10.34 -12.92 -35.93
N LYS A 151 -9.18 -13.54 -36.20
CA LYS A 151 -8.01 -13.60 -35.29
C LYS A 151 -7.20 -12.29 -35.26
N ILE A 152 -7.55 -11.30 -36.08
CA ILE A 152 -6.81 -10.04 -36.19
C ILE A 152 -7.41 -9.06 -35.18
N ILE A 153 -6.61 -8.65 -34.21
CA ILE A 153 -6.91 -7.58 -33.27
C ILE A 153 -6.31 -6.31 -33.86
N PHE A 154 -7.14 -5.29 -34.08
CA PHE A 154 -6.64 -3.96 -34.38
C PHE A 154 -6.35 -3.28 -33.04
N HIS A 155 -5.11 -2.83 -32.84
CA HIS A 155 -4.68 -2.12 -31.64
C HIS A 155 -4.46 -0.65 -32.01
N GLY A 156 -4.95 0.25 -31.16
CA GLY A 156 -4.67 1.67 -31.20
C GLY A 156 -3.23 2.00 -30.81
N ASP A 157 -2.24 1.44 -31.51
CA ASP A 157 -0.81 1.64 -31.23
C ASP A 157 -0.24 2.89 -31.93
N MET A 158 0.81 3.45 -31.34
CA MET A 158 1.60 4.54 -31.95
C MET A 158 0.77 5.77 -32.33
N ASN A 159 -0.35 6.01 -31.65
CA ASN A 159 -1.17 7.19 -31.88
C ASN A 159 -0.67 8.36 -31.02
N ASN A 160 -0.82 9.57 -31.57
CA ASN A 160 -0.51 10.81 -30.90
C ASN A 160 -1.82 11.55 -30.60
N VAL A 161 -2.02 11.93 -29.34
CA VAL A 161 -3.10 12.80 -28.90
C VAL A 161 -2.45 14.02 -28.27
N THR A 162 -2.40 15.13 -29.01
CA THR A 162 -1.55 16.27 -28.65
C THR A 162 -2.24 17.63 -28.71
N GLY A 163 -2.01 18.50 -27.73
CA GLY A 163 -2.47 19.90 -27.81
C GLY A 163 -4.01 20.06 -27.86
N ASN A 164 -4.79 19.04 -27.49
CA ASN A 164 -6.25 19.12 -27.51
C ASN A 164 -6.77 19.79 -26.23
N ILE A 165 -7.91 20.47 -26.33
CA ILE A 165 -8.67 20.98 -25.19
C ILE A 165 -9.90 20.07 -25.03
N ILE A 166 -10.08 19.47 -23.86
CA ILE A 166 -11.13 18.50 -23.59
C ILE A 166 -11.89 18.92 -22.32
N GLU A 167 -13.18 19.22 -22.47
CA GLU A 167 -14.07 19.59 -21.38
C GLU A 167 -15.18 18.55 -21.20
N ASN A 168 -15.43 18.14 -19.96
CA ASN A 168 -16.41 17.11 -19.59
C ASN A 168 -16.16 15.77 -20.29
N GLY A 169 -14.89 15.39 -20.40
CA GLY A 169 -14.43 14.17 -21.04
C GLY A 169 -12.99 13.83 -20.68
N SER A 170 -12.50 12.73 -21.25
CA SER A 170 -11.23 12.12 -20.84
C SER A 170 -10.46 11.59 -22.05
N ILE A 171 -9.23 11.13 -21.81
CA ILE A 171 -8.46 10.34 -22.79
C ILE A 171 -8.33 8.91 -22.25
N PHE A 172 -8.80 7.94 -23.02
CA PHE A 172 -8.76 6.53 -22.65
C PHE A 172 -7.83 5.75 -23.57
N LEU A 173 -6.93 4.99 -22.95
CA LEU A 173 -6.09 3.98 -23.59
C LEU A 173 -6.59 2.60 -23.15
N GLY A 174 -7.18 1.87 -24.08
CA GLY A 174 -7.64 0.49 -23.87
C GLY A 174 -6.50 -0.49 -23.62
N SER A 175 -6.83 -1.73 -23.29
CA SER A 175 -5.83 -2.76 -23.00
C SER A 175 -5.00 -3.15 -24.22
N GLU A 176 -3.77 -3.59 -23.96
CA GLU A 176 -2.83 -4.10 -24.99
C GLU A 176 -2.54 -3.10 -26.11
N ILE A 177 -2.49 -1.79 -25.81
CA ILE A 177 -2.06 -0.78 -26.78
C ILE A 177 -0.73 -0.17 -26.35
N SER A 178 0.17 0.05 -27.32
CA SER A 178 1.56 0.41 -27.05
C SER A 178 2.03 1.62 -27.86
N GLY A 179 3.01 2.33 -27.31
CA GLY A 179 3.74 3.38 -28.01
C GLY A 179 2.92 4.65 -28.26
N ASN A 180 1.83 4.88 -27.54
CA ASN A 180 1.00 6.07 -27.71
C ASN A 180 1.60 7.28 -26.96
N LEU A 181 1.44 8.48 -27.54
CA LEU A 181 1.86 9.74 -26.95
C LEU A 181 0.64 10.60 -26.62
N ILE A 182 0.44 10.87 -25.33
CA ILE A 182 -0.59 11.78 -24.82
C ILE A 182 0.12 13.01 -24.26
N ALA A 183 0.16 14.10 -25.01
CA ALA A 183 0.98 15.24 -24.62
C ALA A 183 0.35 16.61 -24.81
N GLU A 184 0.67 17.55 -23.92
CA GLU A 184 0.27 18.96 -24.05
C GLU A 184 -1.25 19.18 -24.15
N ASN A 185 -2.07 18.21 -23.73
CA ASN A 185 -3.52 18.36 -23.71
C ASN A 185 -3.97 19.11 -22.46
N LYS A 186 -5.07 19.86 -22.58
CA LYS A 186 -5.78 20.47 -21.46
C LYS A 186 -7.08 19.71 -21.22
N ILE A 187 -7.23 19.06 -20.07
CA ILE A 187 -8.37 18.19 -19.75
C ILE A 187 -9.03 18.71 -18.47
N SER A 188 -10.35 18.85 -18.49
CA SER A 188 -11.09 19.32 -17.31
C SER A 188 -12.48 18.71 -17.15
N ASN A 189 -12.90 18.57 -15.89
CA ASN A 189 -14.25 18.12 -15.50
C ASN A 189 -14.59 16.70 -16.00
N GLY A 190 -13.57 15.85 -16.19
CA GLY A 190 -13.72 14.46 -16.59
C GLY A 190 -13.89 13.52 -15.40
N GLU A 191 -14.35 12.30 -15.63
CA GLU A 191 -14.24 11.23 -14.63
C GLU A 191 -12.75 10.91 -14.41
N GLU A 192 -12.04 10.74 -15.52
CA GLU A 192 -10.59 10.60 -15.60
C GLU A 192 -10.00 11.79 -16.37
N GLY A 193 -8.76 12.18 -16.10
CA GLY A 193 -8.00 13.00 -17.05
C GLY A 193 -7.46 12.12 -18.17
N VAL A 194 -6.52 11.23 -17.80
CA VAL A 194 -5.97 10.19 -18.68
C VAL A 194 -6.08 8.84 -17.99
N TYR A 195 -6.70 7.88 -18.64
CA TYR A 195 -6.80 6.50 -18.16
C TYR A 195 -6.00 5.57 -19.07
N ILE A 196 -5.11 4.78 -18.48
CA ILE A 196 -4.30 3.77 -19.17
C ILE A 196 -4.64 2.41 -18.58
N SER A 197 -5.27 1.57 -19.41
CA SER A 197 -5.54 0.17 -19.08
C SER A 197 -4.27 -0.67 -19.12
N CYS A 198 -4.34 -1.88 -18.57
CA CYS A 198 -3.19 -2.77 -18.44
C CYS A 198 -2.71 -3.41 -19.75
N CYS A 199 -1.50 -3.99 -19.65
CA CYS A 199 -0.88 -4.88 -20.65
C CYS A 199 -0.45 -4.21 -21.96
N GLY A 200 -0.33 -2.89 -21.96
CA GLY A 200 0.35 -2.12 -23.00
C GLY A 200 1.85 -2.03 -22.76
N GLY A 201 2.49 -1.04 -23.37
CA GLY A 201 3.90 -0.74 -23.15
C GLY A 201 4.36 0.50 -23.89
N ASN A 202 5.34 1.21 -23.33
CA ASN A 202 5.92 2.43 -23.90
C ASN A 202 4.89 3.54 -24.20
N ASN A 203 3.81 3.61 -23.43
CA ASN A 203 2.86 4.72 -23.51
C ASN A 203 3.43 5.93 -22.74
N THR A 204 3.36 7.13 -23.31
CA THR A 204 3.89 8.36 -22.71
C THR A 204 2.75 9.32 -22.41
N VAL A 205 2.69 9.83 -21.18
CA VAL A 205 1.79 10.91 -20.77
C VAL A 205 2.63 12.08 -20.30
N SER A 206 2.72 13.14 -21.10
CA SER A 206 3.64 14.24 -20.79
C SER A 206 3.18 15.66 -21.09
N GLY A 207 3.41 16.59 -20.18
CA GLY A 207 3.11 18.01 -20.42
C GLY A 207 1.62 18.34 -20.41
N ASN A 208 0.75 17.43 -19.95
CA ASN A 208 -0.69 17.68 -19.92
C ASN A 208 -1.07 18.56 -18.73
N THR A 209 -2.10 19.38 -18.88
CA THR A 209 -2.75 20.12 -17.79
C THR A 209 -4.12 19.51 -17.52
N ILE A 210 -4.31 18.92 -16.34
CA ILE A 210 -5.50 18.17 -15.95
C ILE A 210 -6.10 18.82 -14.71
N SER A 211 -7.43 19.04 -14.69
CA SER A 211 -8.08 19.68 -13.54
C SER A 211 -9.52 19.23 -13.29
N ASN A 212 -9.97 19.26 -12.03
CA ASN A 212 -11.34 18.94 -11.64
C ASN A 212 -11.81 17.56 -12.14
N CYS A 213 -10.93 16.56 -12.13
CA CYS A 213 -11.29 15.19 -12.46
C CYS A 213 -11.40 14.34 -11.19
N SER A 214 -12.12 13.21 -11.20
CA SER A 214 -12.07 12.29 -10.06
C SER A 214 -10.65 11.72 -9.92
N THR A 215 -10.04 11.28 -11.01
CA THR A 215 -8.61 10.95 -11.05
C THR A 215 -7.93 11.72 -12.17
N GLY A 216 -6.77 12.34 -11.90
CA GLY A 216 -6.00 13.05 -12.91
C GLY A 216 -5.40 12.09 -13.93
N ILE A 217 -4.56 11.16 -13.47
CA ILE A 217 -3.99 10.09 -14.29
C ILE A 217 -4.18 8.76 -13.58
N SER A 218 -4.87 7.82 -14.21
CA SER A 218 -5.03 6.44 -13.73
C SER A 218 -4.24 5.50 -14.62
N GLU A 219 -3.35 4.72 -14.03
CA GLU A 219 -2.35 3.95 -14.75
C GLU A 219 -2.31 2.50 -14.25
N GLY A 220 -2.57 1.58 -15.17
CA GLY A 220 -2.60 0.14 -14.95
C GLY A 220 -1.56 -0.66 -15.74
N ASP A 221 -0.64 0.01 -16.44
CA ASP A 221 0.26 -0.56 -17.43
C ASP A 221 1.68 -0.80 -16.87
N GLN A 222 2.42 -1.72 -17.49
CA GLN A 222 3.81 -1.97 -17.10
C GLN A 222 4.74 -1.13 -17.99
N GLY A 223 5.08 0.08 -17.51
CA GLY A 223 6.14 0.90 -18.10
C GLY A 223 5.62 2.08 -18.91
N ALA A 224 4.54 2.72 -18.45
CA ALA A 224 4.20 4.05 -18.92
C ALA A 224 5.24 5.09 -18.43
N ASP A 225 5.46 6.13 -19.22
CA ASP A 225 6.32 7.27 -18.88
C ASP A 225 5.41 8.47 -18.57
N ILE A 226 5.21 8.76 -17.28
CA ILE A 226 4.35 9.86 -16.82
C ILE A 226 5.22 10.99 -16.30
N ARG A 227 5.33 12.07 -17.09
CA ARG A 227 6.21 13.18 -16.73
C ARG A 227 5.75 14.57 -17.11
N ASN A 228 6.19 15.58 -16.36
CA ASN A 228 5.93 17.00 -16.66
C ASN A 228 4.42 17.35 -16.73
N ASN A 229 3.54 16.56 -16.10
CA ASN A 229 2.12 16.87 -16.09
C ASN A 229 1.78 17.81 -14.92
N ARG A 230 0.81 18.69 -15.12
CA ARG A 230 0.23 19.54 -14.08
C ARG A 230 -1.20 19.07 -13.79
N ILE A 231 -1.44 18.58 -12.58
CA ILE A 231 -2.73 18.01 -12.15
C ILE A 231 -3.23 18.82 -10.96
N THR A 232 -4.43 19.39 -11.05
CA THR A 232 -4.98 20.23 -9.98
C THR A 232 -6.43 19.92 -9.62
N ASP A 233 -6.79 20.09 -8.37
CA ASP A 233 -8.19 20.09 -7.93
C ASP A 233 -8.94 18.78 -8.27
N CYS A 234 -8.23 17.64 -8.26
CA CYS A 234 -8.80 16.30 -8.49
C CYS A 234 -8.98 15.53 -7.17
N ASP A 235 -9.87 14.55 -7.10
CA ASP A 235 -9.94 13.71 -5.88
C ASP A 235 -8.61 12.92 -5.72
N CYS A 236 -8.11 12.35 -6.80
CA CYS A 236 -6.78 11.73 -6.88
C CYS A 236 -5.93 12.39 -7.97
N GLY A 237 -4.69 12.77 -7.66
CA GLY A 237 -3.74 13.25 -8.67
C GLY A 237 -3.33 12.14 -9.64
N ILE A 238 -2.59 11.15 -9.14
CA ILE A 238 -2.15 9.98 -9.90
C ILE A 238 -2.50 8.70 -9.15
N TRP A 239 -3.17 7.75 -9.81
CA TRP A 239 -3.44 6.42 -9.30
C TRP A 239 -2.60 5.38 -10.05
N LEU A 240 -1.79 4.61 -9.33
CA LEU A 240 -0.98 3.52 -9.88
C LEU A 240 -1.48 2.16 -9.41
N SER A 241 -1.57 1.18 -10.30
CA SER A 241 -1.96 -0.20 -10.01
C SER A 241 -1.28 -1.17 -10.97
N MET A 242 -0.54 -2.16 -10.46
CA MET A 242 0.24 -3.10 -11.30
C MET A 242 1.27 -2.39 -12.20
N SER A 243 1.76 -1.23 -11.77
CA SER A 243 2.56 -0.31 -12.55
C SER A 243 4.06 -0.53 -12.41
N SER A 244 4.83 -0.37 -13.49
CA SER A 244 6.30 -0.22 -13.44
C SER A 244 6.78 1.11 -14.03
N SER A 245 5.87 2.07 -14.02
CA SER A 245 5.96 3.36 -14.69
C SER A 245 6.88 4.34 -13.95
N GLY A 246 7.63 5.13 -14.71
CA GLY A 246 8.41 6.24 -14.16
C GLY A 246 7.51 7.45 -13.93
N ILE A 247 7.50 8.00 -12.71
CA ILE A 247 6.72 9.19 -12.37
C ILE A 247 7.68 10.34 -12.08
N GLU A 248 7.84 11.24 -13.05
CA GLU A 248 8.89 12.27 -12.99
C GLU A 248 8.39 13.70 -13.26
N ASN A 249 8.87 14.68 -12.49
CA ASN A 249 8.64 16.11 -12.78
C ASN A 249 7.15 16.52 -12.87
N ASN A 250 6.24 15.78 -12.22
CA ASN A 250 4.82 16.14 -12.21
C ASN A 250 4.54 17.14 -11.08
N THR A 251 3.60 18.06 -11.33
CA THR A 251 3.08 19.00 -10.32
C THR A 251 1.64 18.63 -9.98
N ILE A 252 1.40 18.23 -8.73
CA ILE A 252 0.09 17.85 -8.21
C ILE A 252 -0.29 18.83 -7.09
N LEU A 253 -1.44 19.48 -7.23
CA LEU A 253 -1.85 20.58 -6.35
C LEU A 253 -3.34 20.50 -6.01
N ASN A 254 -3.70 20.74 -4.75
CA ASN A 254 -5.09 20.83 -4.29
C ASN A 254 -5.94 19.56 -4.54
N CYS A 255 -5.31 18.39 -4.64
CA CYS A 255 -6.04 17.13 -4.73
C CYS A 255 -6.43 16.59 -3.35
N ASP A 256 -7.34 15.62 -3.23
CA ASP A 256 -7.50 14.97 -1.92
C ASP A 256 -6.29 14.09 -1.60
N VAL A 257 -5.91 13.22 -2.53
CA VAL A 257 -4.65 12.46 -2.49
C VAL A 257 -3.78 12.83 -3.67
N GLY A 258 -2.49 13.09 -3.41
CA GLY A 258 -1.54 13.40 -4.48
C GLY A 258 -1.28 12.18 -5.38
N ILE A 259 -0.68 11.13 -4.82
CA ILE A 259 -0.41 9.87 -5.52
C ILE A 259 -0.89 8.68 -4.67
N ILE A 260 -1.68 7.79 -5.26
CA ILE A 260 -2.05 6.49 -4.68
C ILE A 260 -1.15 5.42 -5.27
N LEU A 261 -0.49 4.66 -4.39
CA LEU A 261 0.33 3.51 -4.76
C LEU A 261 -0.42 2.22 -4.42
N GLY A 262 -1.04 1.61 -5.44
CA GLY A 262 -1.72 0.33 -5.34
C GLY A 262 -0.77 -0.88 -5.33
N ASP A 263 -1.34 -2.07 -5.49
CA ASP A 263 -0.61 -3.33 -5.49
C ASP A 263 0.32 -3.48 -6.70
N ALA A 264 1.39 -4.28 -6.53
CA ALA A 264 2.35 -4.67 -7.57
C ALA A 264 2.97 -3.51 -8.35
N CYS A 265 3.38 -2.45 -7.63
CA CYS A 265 3.96 -1.25 -8.23
C CYS A 265 5.48 -1.17 -8.03
N THR A 266 6.25 -1.30 -9.11
CA THR A 266 7.72 -1.13 -9.14
C THR A 266 8.09 0.21 -9.78
N VAL A 267 7.82 1.30 -9.07
CA VAL A 267 7.92 2.66 -9.62
C VAL A 267 9.01 3.48 -8.95
N ASP A 268 9.65 4.32 -9.76
CA ASP A 268 10.47 5.43 -9.30
C ASP A 268 9.62 6.70 -9.32
N ILE A 269 9.55 7.40 -8.18
CA ILE A 269 8.82 8.67 -8.04
C ILE A 269 9.86 9.74 -7.73
N ILE A 270 10.16 10.58 -8.71
CA ILE A 270 11.32 11.48 -8.67
C ILE A 270 10.94 12.89 -9.16
N ASN A 271 11.48 13.94 -8.54
CA ASN A 271 11.30 15.33 -8.99
C ASN A 271 9.84 15.83 -9.01
N ASN A 272 8.91 15.17 -8.32
CA ASN A 272 7.52 15.59 -8.30
C ASN A 272 7.28 16.65 -7.23
N THR A 273 6.40 17.60 -7.51
CA THR A 273 5.92 18.61 -6.54
C THR A 273 4.49 18.26 -6.17
N ILE A 274 4.24 17.91 -4.90
CA ILE A 274 2.94 17.43 -4.41
C ILE A 274 2.55 18.26 -3.20
N THR A 275 1.56 19.14 -3.36
CA THR A 275 1.27 20.20 -2.39
C THR A 275 -0.21 20.45 -2.20
N SER A 276 -0.57 20.94 -1.01
CA SER A 276 -1.96 21.29 -0.66
C SER A 276 -2.96 20.14 -0.80
N CYS A 277 -2.50 18.88 -0.71
CA CYS A 277 -3.38 17.74 -0.69
C CYS A 277 -4.13 17.63 0.64
N THR A 278 -5.44 17.41 0.59
CA THR A 278 -6.30 17.48 1.78
C THR A 278 -6.17 16.25 2.69
N GLU A 279 -6.02 15.05 2.11
CA GLU A 279 -5.77 13.81 2.84
C GLU A 279 -4.28 13.53 3.02
N CYS A 280 -3.54 13.38 1.92
CA CYS A 280 -2.10 13.17 1.95
C CYS A 280 -1.40 13.37 0.60
N GLY A 281 -0.08 13.60 0.63
CA GLY A 281 0.74 13.65 -0.58
C GLY A 281 0.86 12.29 -1.28
N ILE A 282 1.29 11.25 -0.54
CA ILE A 282 1.31 9.86 -1.01
C ILE A 282 0.45 9.00 -0.09
N PHE A 283 -0.44 8.21 -0.68
CA PHE A 283 -1.07 7.09 0.00
C PHE A 283 -0.45 5.78 -0.49
N ASN A 284 0.40 5.19 0.34
CA ASN A 284 0.86 3.83 0.14
C ASN A 284 -0.27 2.87 0.57
N ARG A 285 -0.70 1.97 -0.33
CA ARG A 285 -1.73 0.95 -0.09
C ARG A 285 -1.31 -0.48 -0.43
N GLY A 286 -0.21 -0.65 -1.17
CA GLY A 286 0.20 -1.92 -1.76
C GLY A 286 1.40 -2.55 -1.05
N ASN A 287 1.36 -3.87 -0.84
CA ASN A 287 2.29 -4.58 0.04
C ASN A 287 3.45 -5.32 -0.68
N TYR A 288 3.75 -4.93 -1.92
CA TYR A 288 4.73 -5.62 -2.74
C TYR A 288 5.54 -4.60 -3.55
N ASP A 289 6.87 -4.70 -3.38
CA ASP A 289 7.97 -4.03 -4.07
C ASP A 289 8.60 -2.77 -3.43
N ARG A 290 9.93 -2.73 -3.47
CA ARG A 290 10.76 -1.61 -3.01
C ARG A 290 10.76 -0.49 -4.05
N ARG A 291 9.89 0.51 -3.88
CA ARG A 291 9.86 1.72 -4.71
C ARG A 291 10.96 2.69 -4.28
N ARG A 292 11.49 3.48 -5.21
CA ARG A 292 12.42 4.57 -4.86
C ARG A 292 11.69 5.90 -4.99
N ILE A 293 11.66 6.64 -3.90
CA ILE A 293 10.93 7.90 -3.80
C ILE A 293 11.92 8.93 -3.29
N TYR A 294 12.46 9.76 -4.17
CA TYR A 294 13.49 10.73 -3.79
C TYR A 294 13.46 11.97 -4.68
N ASN A 295 14.06 13.05 -4.21
CA ASN A 295 14.05 14.36 -4.84
C ASN A 295 12.65 14.91 -5.14
N ASN A 296 11.64 14.56 -4.35
CA ASN A 296 10.30 15.12 -4.47
C ASN A 296 10.10 16.26 -3.45
N TYR A 297 9.22 17.20 -3.78
CA TYR A 297 8.80 18.29 -2.90
C TYR A 297 7.39 18.01 -2.36
N PHE A 298 7.30 17.68 -1.07
CA PHE A 298 6.04 17.47 -0.38
C PHE A 298 5.71 18.66 0.53
N ASN A 299 4.52 19.23 0.40
CA ASN A 299 4.05 20.29 1.29
C ASN A 299 2.56 20.15 1.58
N ASN A 300 2.23 19.21 2.46
CA ASN A 300 0.86 18.84 2.82
C ASN A 300 0.74 18.73 4.34
N SER A 301 -0.47 18.80 4.88
CA SER A 301 -0.70 18.56 6.31
C SER A 301 -0.24 17.16 6.74
N LEU A 302 -0.39 16.18 5.84
CA LEU A 302 0.17 14.84 5.94
C LEU A 302 0.88 14.50 4.61
N ASN A 303 2.19 14.26 4.63
CA ASN A 303 2.92 13.99 3.40
C ASN A 303 2.78 12.53 2.93
N VAL A 304 2.76 11.58 3.86
CA VAL A 304 2.65 10.15 3.54
C VAL A 304 1.66 9.48 4.49
N LYS A 305 0.79 8.64 3.94
CA LYS A 305 -0.14 7.76 4.65
C LYS A 305 0.18 6.31 4.26
N PHE A 306 0.24 5.42 5.24
CA PHE A 306 0.46 3.99 5.04
C PHE A 306 -0.84 3.23 5.34
N GLY A 307 -1.14 2.20 4.54
CA GLY A 307 -2.14 1.21 4.89
C GLY A 307 -1.58 0.07 5.78
N PRO A 308 -2.44 -0.86 6.20
CA PRO A 308 -2.11 -1.85 7.22
C PRO A 308 -1.07 -2.87 6.75
N GLY A 309 0.04 -2.96 7.48
CA GLY A 309 1.12 -3.92 7.24
C GLY A 309 2.06 -3.54 6.09
N GLU A 310 2.13 -2.26 5.74
CA GLU A 310 2.87 -1.75 4.58
C GLU A 310 4.16 -1.02 4.98
N GLY A 311 5.17 -1.08 4.10
CA GLY A 311 6.49 -0.48 4.26
C GLY A 311 7.46 -0.98 3.16
N GLY A 312 8.75 -0.74 3.34
CA GLY A 312 9.82 -1.25 2.48
C GLY A 312 10.21 -0.35 1.31
N ASN A 313 9.77 0.91 1.28
CA ASN A 313 10.19 1.86 0.26
C ASN A 313 11.59 2.40 0.58
N ILE A 314 12.30 2.86 -0.45
CA ILE A 314 13.55 3.57 -0.30
C ILE A 314 13.26 5.05 -0.53
N TRP A 315 13.38 5.86 0.52
CA TRP A 315 13.00 7.26 0.51
C TRP A 315 14.13 8.24 0.17
N ASN A 316 15.28 7.72 -0.25
CA ASN A 316 16.42 8.52 -0.66
C ASN A 316 17.29 7.78 -1.69
N SER A 317 18.01 8.53 -2.50
CA SER A 317 19.09 7.98 -3.32
C SER A 317 20.40 7.89 -2.53
N SER A 318 21.45 7.42 -3.19
CA SER A 318 22.81 7.77 -2.75
C SER A 318 23.03 9.26 -2.93
N LEU A 319 23.84 9.87 -2.06
CA LEU A 319 24.22 11.27 -2.19
C LEU A 319 24.96 11.50 -3.51
N ALA A 320 24.45 12.41 -4.34
CA ALA A 320 25.03 12.72 -5.64
C ALA A 320 25.04 14.24 -5.86
N SER A 321 26.08 14.77 -6.51
CA SER A 321 26.11 16.18 -6.91
C SER A 321 25.08 16.46 -7.99
N GLY A 322 24.30 17.53 -7.85
CA GLY A 322 23.28 17.94 -8.80
C GLY A 322 22.26 18.87 -8.16
N SER A 323 21.67 19.76 -8.95
CA SER A 323 20.60 20.64 -8.45
C SER A 323 19.40 19.78 -8.04
N ASN A 324 18.99 19.90 -6.79
CA ASN A 324 17.83 19.19 -6.24
C ASN A 324 16.55 20.03 -6.36
N ILE A 325 15.40 19.42 -6.04
CA ILE A 325 14.07 20.06 -6.13
C ILE A 325 13.87 21.23 -5.15
N ALA A 326 14.78 21.40 -4.19
CA ALA A 326 14.78 22.45 -3.18
C ALA A 326 15.91 23.48 -3.41
N ASP A 327 16.40 23.58 -4.65
CA ASP A 327 17.48 24.48 -5.09
C ASP A 327 18.85 24.24 -4.40
N GLY A 328 19.04 23.08 -3.78
CA GLY A 328 20.31 22.67 -3.18
C GLY A 328 21.26 21.98 -4.16
N PRO A 329 22.57 21.91 -3.85
CA PRO A 329 23.60 21.40 -4.77
C PRO A 329 23.76 19.86 -4.81
N TYR A 330 23.04 19.12 -3.96
CA TYR A 330 23.11 17.65 -3.91
C TYR A 330 21.73 17.01 -3.94
N ILE A 331 21.62 15.90 -4.67
CA ILE A 331 20.45 15.02 -4.67
C ILE A 331 20.65 13.95 -3.59
N GLY A 332 19.61 13.74 -2.78
CA GLY A 332 19.59 12.74 -1.73
C GLY A 332 18.16 12.20 -1.55
N GLY A 333 17.47 12.69 -0.54
CA GLY A 333 16.11 12.34 -0.15
C GLY A 333 15.06 13.27 -0.73
N ASN A 334 13.99 13.49 0.01
CA ASN A 334 12.87 14.35 -0.36
C ASN A 334 12.83 15.60 0.52
N PHE A 335 12.10 16.61 0.05
CA PHE A 335 11.78 17.80 0.83
C PHE A 335 10.42 17.62 1.52
N TRP A 336 10.45 17.53 2.85
CA TRP A 336 9.34 17.25 3.76
C TRP A 336 8.84 18.53 4.44
N ALA A 337 8.04 19.32 3.72
CA ALA A 337 7.45 20.56 4.24
C ALA A 337 6.05 20.35 4.83
N LYS A 338 5.59 21.36 5.58
CA LYS A 338 4.19 21.55 5.97
C LYS A 338 3.74 22.97 5.63
N PRO A 339 2.44 23.18 5.33
CA PRO A 339 1.93 24.49 4.95
C PRO A 339 2.14 25.57 6.02
N ASP A 340 2.21 25.18 7.31
CA ASP A 340 2.42 26.08 8.44
C ASP A 340 3.89 26.45 8.69
N GLY A 341 4.83 25.96 7.87
CA GLY A 341 6.25 26.24 8.02
C GLY A 341 6.99 25.30 8.97
N THR A 342 6.31 24.32 9.58
CA THR A 342 6.89 23.44 10.61
C THR A 342 7.33 22.07 10.09
N GLY A 343 7.32 21.85 8.78
CA GLY A 343 7.77 20.60 8.18
C GLY A 343 9.25 20.37 8.46
N PHE A 344 9.65 19.10 8.52
CA PHE A 344 11.02 18.70 8.84
C PHE A 344 12.03 19.46 7.99
N SER A 345 11.83 19.53 6.67
CA SER A 345 12.78 20.20 5.76
C SER A 345 12.85 21.72 5.91
N GLN A 346 11.86 22.33 6.56
CA GLN A 346 11.83 23.77 6.85
C GLN A 346 12.56 24.11 8.15
N ILE A 347 12.64 23.17 9.10
CA ILE A 347 13.18 23.42 10.45
C ILE A 347 14.43 22.60 10.80
N CYS A 348 14.72 21.53 10.05
CA CYS A 348 15.90 20.69 10.24
C CYS A 348 17.16 21.50 9.93
N VAL A 349 18.26 21.14 10.57
CA VAL A 349 19.54 21.83 10.47
C VAL A 349 20.39 21.23 9.35
N ASP A 350 21.13 22.11 8.69
CA ASP A 350 22.15 21.82 7.69
C ASP A 350 23.45 22.54 8.07
N LEU A 351 24.29 21.90 8.89
CA LEU A 351 25.51 22.52 9.43
C LEU A 351 26.57 22.75 8.36
N ASP A 352 26.70 21.83 7.40
CA ASP A 352 27.68 21.93 6.32
C ASP A 352 27.15 22.71 5.10
N ARG A 353 25.86 23.05 5.09
CA ARG A 353 25.16 23.86 4.08
C ARG A 353 25.18 23.21 2.70
N ASN A 354 25.08 21.89 2.68
CA ASN A 354 25.06 21.11 1.44
C ASN A 354 23.62 20.90 0.89
N GLY A 355 22.59 21.40 1.59
CA GLY A 355 21.18 21.26 1.23
C GLY A 355 20.54 19.93 1.65
N ILE A 356 21.24 19.13 2.46
CA ILE A 356 20.80 17.86 3.05
C ILE A 356 20.76 18.02 4.58
N GLY A 357 19.71 17.50 5.20
CA GLY A 357 19.59 17.51 6.65
C GLY A 357 20.61 16.58 7.31
N ASP A 358 21.22 17.05 8.39
CA ASP A 358 22.19 16.26 9.18
C ASP A 358 21.53 15.12 9.99
N LEU A 359 20.20 15.12 10.08
CA LEU A 359 19.42 14.09 10.76
C LEU A 359 18.52 13.36 9.76
N PRO A 360 18.32 12.04 9.94
CA PRO A 360 17.34 11.31 9.15
C PRO A 360 15.91 11.74 9.53
N TYR A 361 15.01 11.76 8.56
CA TYR A 361 13.59 12.00 8.80
C TYR A 361 12.86 10.67 8.95
N ASN A 362 12.25 10.45 10.13
CA ASN A 362 11.34 9.33 10.34
C ASN A 362 9.99 9.63 9.69
N ILE A 363 9.64 8.84 8.67
CA ILE A 363 8.39 8.99 7.93
C ILE A 363 7.27 8.24 8.63
N TYR A 364 7.53 6.99 9.03
CA TYR A 364 6.60 6.13 9.74
C TYR A 364 7.32 4.90 10.32
N GLU A 365 7.20 4.67 11.63
CA GLU A 365 7.83 3.54 12.34
C GLU A 365 9.32 3.37 12.01
N ASN A 366 9.64 2.40 11.13
CA ASN A 366 11.00 2.05 10.70
C ASN A 366 11.34 2.56 9.28
N GLU A 367 10.49 3.38 8.66
CA GLU A 367 10.71 4.00 7.36
C GLU A 367 11.39 5.36 7.52
N PHE A 368 12.60 5.48 6.97
CA PHE A 368 13.41 6.69 7.08
C PHE A 368 13.84 7.20 5.73
N ASP A 369 13.83 8.53 5.60
CA ASP A 369 14.65 9.25 4.63
C ASP A 369 15.96 9.62 5.33
N TYR A 370 17.07 9.02 4.89
CA TYR A 370 18.39 9.24 5.50
C TYR A 370 19.13 10.46 4.96
N LEU A 371 18.66 11.06 3.86
CA LEU A 371 19.30 12.23 3.24
C LEU A 371 18.25 13.30 2.91
N PRO A 372 17.37 13.67 3.86
CA PRO A 372 16.25 14.56 3.57
C PRO A 372 16.75 15.91 3.05
N LEU A 373 16.11 16.44 2.02
CA LEU A 373 16.45 17.76 1.51
C LEU A 373 15.97 18.82 2.50
N VAL A 374 16.69 19.92 2.64
CA VAL A 374 16.35 20.98 3.60
C VAL A 374 16.45 22.36 2.98
N SER A 375 15.74 23.33 3.55
CA SER A 375 15.71 24.68 3.01
C SER A 375 17.06 25.37 3.23
N MET A 376 17.69 25.83 2.15
CA MET A 376 18.91 26.65 2.22
C MET A 376 18.67 28.08 2.77
N SER A 377 17.48 28.36 3.35
CA SER A 377 17.13 29.68 3.85
C SER A 377 17.86 29.99 5.17
N SER A 378 18.34 31.23 5.31
CA SER A 378 19.09 31.70 6.49
C SER A 378 18.25 31.81 7.78
N LEU A 379 17.00 31.33 7.78
CA LEU A 379 16.04 31.42 8.89
C LEU A 379 15.92 30.13 9.72
N GLN A 380 16.54 29.01 9.31
CA GLN A 380 16.60 27.76 10.11
C GLN A 380 17.10 27.99 11.55
N ASN A 381 17.85 29.06 11.79
CA ASN A 381 18.49 29.36 13.06
C ASN A 381 17.67 30.19 14.06
N SER A 382 16.43 30.62 13.75
CA SER A 382 15.64 31.47 14.68
C SER A 382 14.54 30.76 15.45
N VAL A 383 14.24 29.49 15.15
CA VAL A 383 13.12 28.78 15.77
C VAL A 383 13.63 27.86 16.87
N THR A 384 13.41 28.21 18.13
CA THR A 384 13.75 27.35 19.27
C THR A 384 12.65 26.29 19.46
N PRO A 385 12.99 25.01 19.68
CA PRO A 385 11.99 24.02 20.08
C PRO A 385 11.35 24.44 21.40
N THR A 386 10.09 24.06 21.59
CA THR A 386 9.39 24.20 22.87
C THR A 386 8.98 22.81 23.31
N ALA A 387 9.69 22.26 24.30
CA ALA A 387 9.41 20.93 24.82
C ALA A 387 8.07 20.93 25.56
N ASN A 388 7.21 19.97 25.22
CA ASN A 388 5.96 19.79 25.91
C ASN A 388 5.50 18.34 25.82
N PHE A 389 4.82 17.84 26.85
CA PHE A 389 4.25 16.50 26.86
C PHE A 389 3.17 16.36 27.92
N THR A 390 2.38 15.29 27.80
CA THR A 390 1.47 14.76 28.81
C THR A 390 1.85 13.32 29.19
N ALA A 391 1.39 12.89 30.37
CA ALA A 391 1.53 11.53 30.86
C ALA A 391 0.13 10.96 31.12
N SER A 392 -0.10 9.68 30.77
CA SER A 392 -1.40 9.04 30.95
C SER A 392 -1.84 8.97 32.41
N VAL A 393 -0.88 8.81 33.32
CA VAL A 393 -1.05 8.83 34.78
C VAL A 393 0.18 9.48 35.41
N THR A 394 0.01 10.20 36.51
CA THR A 394 1.11 10.86 37.24
C THR A 394 1.33 10.29 38.64
N ASN A 395 0.46 9.40 39.10
CA ASN A 395 0.59 8.69 40.36
C ASN A 395 -0.08 7.31 40.32
N GLY A 396 0.38 6.40 41.17
CA GLY A 396 -0.17 5.06 41.34
C GLY A 396 0.84 4.08 41.92
N PRO A 397 0.45 2.84 42.27
CA PRO A 397 1.34 1.87 42.87
C PRO A 397 2.36 1.29 41.87
N ALA A 398 3.54 0.90 42.36
CA ALA A 398 4.48 0.13 41.55
C ALA A 398 3.97 -1.30 41.24
N PRO A 399 4.18 -1.83 40.01
CA PRO A 399 4.75 -1.14 38.86
C PRO A 399 3.75 -0.18 38.22
N LEU A 400 4.16 1.08 38.00
CA LEU A 400 3.33 2.09 37.35
C LEU A 400 3.74 2.22 35.87
N VAL A 401 2.81 1.92 34.97
CA VAL A 401 3.01 2.06 33.53
C VAL A 401 2.49 3.41 33.08
N VAL A 402 3.38 4.23 32.51
CA VAL A 402 3.07 5.58 32.05
C VAL A 402 3.30 5.64 30.56
N LYS A 403 2.26 6.04 29.82
CA LYS A 403 2.37 6.39 28.40
C LYS A 403 2.58 7.89 28.31
N PHE A 404 3.63 8.31 27.62
CA PHE A 404 3.91 9.71 27.38
C PHE A 404 3.44 10.12 25.98
N SER A 405 2.86 11.31 25.87
CA SER A 405 2.45 11.88 24.59
C SER A 405 3.15 13.21 24.39
N ASP A 406 3.96 13.29 23.34
CA ASP A 406 4.67 14.50 22.96
C ASP A 406 3.70 15.57 22.45
N LEU A 407 3.93 16.81 22.87
CA LEU A 407 3.24 18.02 22.43
C LEU A 407 4.27 19.11 22.04
N SER A 408 5.53 18.73 21.87
CA SER A 408 6.61 19.67 21.60
C SER A 408 6.40 20.35 20.26
N LYS A 409 6.81 21.63 20.18
CA LYS A 409 6.77 22.41 18.94
C LYS A 409 8.17 22.58 18.40
N ASN A 410 8.29 22.58 17.07
CA ASN A 410 9.54 22.77 16.33
C ASN A 410 10.64 21.78 16.76
N ALA A 411 10.26 20.57 17.17
CA ALA A 411 11.17 19.50 17.53
C ALA A 411 11.15 18.43 16.44
N VAL A 412 12.33 17.93 16.09
CA VAL A 412 12.52 16.80 15.16
C VAL A 412 13.18 15.60 15.84
N ALA A 413 13.63 15.75 17.08
CA ALA A 413 14.21 14.69 17.90
C ALA A 413 13.83 14.86 19.37
N TRP A 414 13.69 13.73 20.07
CA TRP A 414 13.30 13.66 21.48
C TRP A 414 14.33 12.85 22.25
N ASN A 415 14.58 13.26 23.49
CA ASN A 415 15.44 12.56 24.43
C ASN A 415 14.74 12.56 25.79
N TRP A 416 14.26 11.40 26.19
CA TRP A 416 13.57 11.17 27.45
C TRP A 416 14.55 10.63 28.48
N ASP A 417 14.53 11.23 29.65
CA ASP A 417 15.22 10.81 30.86
C ASP A 417 14.14 10.71 31.95
N PHE A 418 13.76 9.49 32.32
CA PHE A 418 12.57 9.23 33.14
C PHE A 418 12.80 9.38 34.64
N ASP A 419 14.06 9.40 35.08
CA ASP A 419 14.44 9.63 36.48
C ASP A 419 15.34 10.86 36.70
N ASN A 420 15.66 11.58 35.62
CA ASN A 420 16.47 12.79 35.56
C ASN A 420 17.88 12.57 36.15
N ASP A 421 18.48 11.42 35.83
CA ASP A 421 19.85 11.06 36.22
C ASP A 421 20.92 11.61 35.25
N GLY A 422 20.48 12.21 34.13
CA GLY A 422 21.32 12.76 33.07
C GLY A 422 21.64 11.77 31.95
N ILE A 423 21.08 10.55 31.98
CA ILE A 423 21.21 9.52 30.96
C ILE A 423 19.90 9.42 30.18
N SER A 424 20.00 9.30 28.85
CA SER A 424 18.83 9.10 28.02
C SER A 424 18.30 7.67 28.14
N ASP A 425 17.01 7.54 28.45
CA ASP A 425 16.28 6.28 28.48
C ASP A 425 15.58 5.95 27.15
N SER A 426 15.11 6.96 26.42
CA SER A 426 14.39 6.75 25.16
C SER A 426 14.51 7.94 24.21
N THR A 427 14.51 7.66 22.91
CA THR A 427 14.47 8.66 21.83
C THR A 427 13.18 8.60 21.00
N GLU A 428 12.21 7.78 21.42
CA GLU A 428 10.90 7.70 20.76
C GLU A 428 10.09 8.97 21.01
N GLN A 429 9.26 9.38 20.04
CA GLN A 429 8.40 10.56 20.23
C GLN A 429 7.35 10.33 21.34
N ASN A 430 6.74 9.15 21.40
CA ASN A 430 5.66 8.82 22.34
C ASN A 430 5.96 7.51 23.11
N PRO A 431 6.94 7.50 24.03
CA PRO A 431 7.39 6.27 24.69
C PRO A 431 6.43 5.78 25.76
N VAL A 432 6.58 4.49 26.11
CA VAL A 432 5.96 3.87 27.28
C VAL A 432 7.04 3.46 28.28
N HIS A 433 6.95 3.95 29.51
CA HIS A 433 7.90 3.62 30.58
C HIS A 433 7.21 2.90 31.75
N VAL A 434 7.93 2.01 32.42
CA VAL A 434 7.44 1.25 33.57
C VAL A 434 8.29 1.54 34.80
N TYR A 435 7.73 2.28 35.75
CA TYR A 435 8.37 2.53 37.04
C TYR A 435 8.14 1.34 37.98
N ARG A 436 9.20 0.56 38.22
CA ARG A 436 9.11 -0.72 38.95
C ARG A 436 9.19 -0.61 40.47
N ALA A 437 9.69 0.51 40.98
CA ALA A 437 9.89 0.73 42.41
C ALA A 437 9.09 1.93 42.90
N GLN A 438 8.77 1.92 44.19
CA GLN A 438 8.21 3.09 44.87
C GLN A 438 9.24 4.23 44.82
N GLY A 439 8.80 5.43 44.47
CA GLY A 439 9.67 6.59 44.37
C GLY A 439 8.96 7.80 43.75
N ASN A 440 9.59 8.96 43.87
CA ASN A 440 9.22 10.15 43.11
C ASN A 440 10.24 10.33 42.00
N TYR A 441 9.80 10.22 40.76
CA TYR A 441 10.62 10.32 39.57
C TYR A 441 10.38 11.67 38.91
N THR A 442 11.45 12.33 38.47
CA THR A 442 11.35 13.54 37.66
C THR A 442 11.63 13.14 36.22
N VAL A 443 10.64 13.27 35.35
CA VAL A 443 10.78 13.01 33.92
C VAL A 443 11.23 14.28 33.23
N ASN A 444 12.28 14.18 32.43
CA ASN A 444 12.82 15.24 31.59
C ASN A 444 12.69 14.86 30.13
N LEU A 445 11.85 15.59 29.40
CA LEU A 445 11.86 15.56 27.94
C LEU A 445 12.74 16.70 27.44
N THR A 446 13.82 16.37 26.74
CA THR A 446 14.58 17.33 25.94
C THR A 446 14.18 17.19 24.48
N ALA A 447 13.54 18.23 23.95
CA ALA A 447 13.13 18.34 22.56
C ALA A 447 14.18 19.14 21.78
N SER A 448 14.60 18.64 20.62
CA SER A 448 15.65 19.22 19.79
C SER A 448 15.18 19.47 18.37
N ASN A 449 15.66 20.55 17.77
CA ASN A 449 15.54 20.78 16.34
C ASN A 449 16.84 20.42 15.56
N GLY A 450 17.85 19.87 16.25
CA GLY A 450 19.18 19.58 15.73
C GLY A 450 20.25 20.61 16.12
N PHE A 451 19.87 21.85 16.47
CA PHE A 451 20.80 22.92 16.86
C PHE A 451 20.53 23.43 18.27
N ASN A 452 19.28 23.79 18.54
CA ASN A 452 18.79 24.23 19.84
C ASN A 452 18.03 23.09 20.51
N THR A 453 18.01 23.14 21.84
CA THR A 453 17.17 22.27 22.66
C THR A 453 16.34 23.08 23.63
N ASN A 454 15.21 22.51 24.02
CA ASN A 454 14.41 22.96 25.14
C ASN A 454 13.99 21.74 25.94
N SER A 455 13.80 21.92 27.24
CA SER A 455 13.47 20.81 28.12
C SER A 455 12.22 21.13 28.93
N LYS A 456 11.39 20.10 29.17
CA LYS A 456 10.26 20.16 30.09
C LYS A 456 10.39 19.06 31.13
N LEU A 457 10.14 19.43 32.39
CA LEU A 457 10.11 18.51 33.51
C LEU A 457 8.66 18.20 33.94
N ALA A 458 8.41 16.98 34.41
CA ALA A 458 7.20 16.61 35.13
C ALA A 458 7.47 15.52 36.17
N ASN A 459 6.66 15.45 37.23
CA ASN A 459 6.85 14.49 38.32
C ASN A 459 5.89 13.29 38.18
N ILE A 460 6.41 12.09 38.43
CA ILE A 460 5.65 10.85 38.56
C ILE A 460 5.84 10.30 39.99
N SER A 461 4.74 10.14 40.72
CA SER A 461 4.73 9.65 42.10
C SER A 461 4.31 8.19 42.16
N VAL A 462 5.26 7.29 42.37
CA VAL A 462 5.02 5.86 42.43
C VAL A 462 4.89 5.43 43.88
N GLU A 463 3.69 5.02 44.25
CA GLU A 463 3.35 4.61 45.59
C GLU A 463 3.85 3.21 45.91
N LYS A 464 3.90 2.93 47.22
CA LYS A 464 4.20 1.59 47.70
C LYS A 464 3.19 0.62 47.10
N ARG A 465 3.73 -0.43 46.48
CA ARG A 465 2.96 -1.52 45.90
C ARG A 465 1.87 -2.02 46.87
N VAL A 466 0.61 -1.90 46.45
CA VAL A 466 -0.56 -2.47 47.14
C VAL A 466 -0.87 -3.83 46.50
N SER A 467 -0.79 -4.89 47.32
CA SER A 467 -1.14 -6.29 47.01
C SER A 467 0.01 -7.27 46.66
N SER A 468 -0.02 -8.38 47.41
CA SER A 468 0.84 -9.57 47.38
C SER A 468 0.24 -10.74 46.61
N THR A 469 -0.76 -10.54 45.75
CA THR A 469 -1.34 -11.60 44.92
C THR A 469 -1.31 -11.21 43.44
N TRP A 470 -0.60 -12.00 42.62
CA TRP A 470 -0.54 -11.85 41.17
C TRP A 470 -1.32 -12.98 40.48
N PRO A 471 -2.08 -12.69 39.42
CA PRO A 471 -2.54 -13.70 38.48
C PRO A 471 -1.44 -14.11 37.48
N PHE A 472 -1.42 -15.40 37.11
CA PHE A 472 -0.55 -15.98 36.08
C PHE A 472 -1.39 -16.25 34.83
N ILE A 473 -0.98 -15.78 33.65
CA ILE A 473 -1.56 -16.24 32.38
C ILE A 473 -0.49 -16.38 31.27
N TYR A 474 -0.55 -17.55 30.62
CA TYR A 474 -0.07 -18.03 29.31
C TYR A 474 1.41 -17.94 28.89
N ILE A 475 1.78 -18.92 28.03
CA ILE A 475 3.12 -19.40 27.72
C ILE A 475 3.43 -19.22 26.23
N ILE A 476 4.57 -18.59 25.91
CA ILE A 476 5.17 -18.64 24.57
C ILE A 476 6.69 -18.72 24.76
N GLY A 477 7.35 -19.70 24.14
CA GLY A 477 8.82 -19.72 24.00
C GLY A 477 9.65 -20.19 25.21
N GLY A 478 9.19 -21.18 25.98
CA GLY A 478 10.01 -21.82 27.03
C GLY A 478 9.98 -21.14 28.40
N THR A 479 9.06 -20.20 28.62
CA THR A 479 8.92 -19.44 29.88
C THR A 479 7.46 -19.24 30.25
N VAL A 480 7.16 -19.06 31.55
CA VAL A 480 5.85 -18.62 32.05
C VAL A 480 5.84 -17.11 32.19
N SER A 481 4.88 -16.43 31.57
CA SER A 481 4.71 -14.98 31.73
C SER A 481 3.90 -14.64 32.97
N VAL A 482 4.37 -13.68 33.75
CA VAL A 482 3.62 -13.08 34.85
C VAL A 482 2.98 -11.82 34.30
N ILE A 483 1.64 -11.73 34.37
CA ILE A 483 0.87 -10.65 33.76
C ILE A 483 0.09 -9.90 34.84
N ASP A 484 0.08 -8.59 34.73
CA ASP A 484 -0.80 -7.76 35.54
C ASP A 484 -2.21 -7.79 34.92
N THR A 485 -3.22 -8.30 35.63
CA THR A 485 -4.58 -8.40 35.07
C THR A 485 -5.32 -7.07 34.97
N ALA A 486 -4.87 -6.03 35.66
CA ALA A 486 -5.50 -4.71 35.54
C ALA A 486 -5.08 -4.02 34.24
N THR A 487 -3.87 -4.27 33.78
CA THR A 487 -3.25 -3.59 32.63
C THR A 487 -3.01 -4.49 31.42
N GLY A 488 -3.01 -5.81 31.60
CA GLY A 488 -2.74 -6.81 30.55
C GLY A 488 -1.26 -6.95 30.17
N LEU A 489 -0.34 -6.33 30.90
CA LEU A 489 1.08 -6.28 30.55
C LEU A 489 1.92 -7.39 31.18
N VAL A 490 2.91 -7.89 30.45
CA VAL A 490 3.89 -8.88 30.95
C VAL A 490 4.91 -8.19 31.85
N ILE A 491 4.90 -8.55 33.14
CA ILE A 491 5.80 -7.98 34.16
C ILE A 491 7.18 -8.63 34.10
N THR A 492 7.20 -9.96 33.97
CA THR A 492 8.41 -10.79 33.91
C THR A 492 8.12 -12.15 33.27
N LYS A 493 9.18 -12.88 32.92
CA LYS A 493 9.13 -14.25 32.41
C LYS A 493 9.94 -15.17 33.33
N VAL A 494 9.29 -16.20 33.85
CA VAL A 494 9.93 -17.23 34.68
C VAL A 494 10.37 -18.36 33.77
N LYS A 495 11.68 -18.62 33.74
CA LYS A 495 12.23 -19.80 33.06
C LYS A 495 11.86 -21.05 33.85
N VAL A 496 11.18 -21.98 33.19
CA VAL A 496 10.78 -23.27 33.73
C VAL A 496 11.33 -24.36 32.83
N GLY A 497 11.82 -25.45 33.41
CA GLY A 497 12.36 -26.58 32.65
C GLY A 497 13.42 -26.22 31.59
N ARG A 498 13.55 -27.10 30.58
CA ARG A 498 14.41 -26.92 29.39
C ARG A 498 13.61 -26.85 28.08
N SER A 499 12.29 -26.78 28.13
CA SER A 499 11.39 -27.03 26.99
C SER A 499 10.18 -26.08 26.98
N MET A 500 9.26 -26.22 26.01
CA MET A 500 8.09 -25.35 25.81
C MET A 500 6.93 -25.78 26.75
N PRO A 501 6.59 -25.01 27.79
CA PRO A 501 5.46 -25.37 28.63
C PRO A 501 4.14 -25.19 27.85
N GLU A 502 3.12 -25.99 28.13
CA GLU A 502 1.80 -25.90 27.47
C GLU A 502 0.65 -25.72 28.47
N GLY A 503 0.89 -26.00 29.75
CA GLY A 503 -0.09 -25.88 30.83
C GLY A 503 0.48 -25.14 32.03
N VAL A 504 -0.42 -24.56 32.84
CA VAL A 504 -0.10 -24.00 34.15
C VAL A 504 -1.32 -24.11 35.05
N ALA A 505 -1.12 -24.48 36.30
CA ALA A 505 -2.16 -24.44 37.32
C ALA A 505 -1.60 -23.78 38.59
N VAL A 506 -2.39 -22.89 39.20
CA VAL A 506 -2.04 -22.17 40.42
C VAL A 506 -2.85 -22.71 41.59
N THR A 507 -2.22 -22.91 42.74
CA THR A 507 -2.92 -23.34 43.96
C THR A 507 -4.00 -22.30 44.35
N PRO A 508 -5.12 -22.72 44.96
CA PRO A 508 -6.20 -21.79 45.34
C PRO A 508 -5.77 -20.65 46.28
N ASP A 509 -4.74 -20.88 47.09
CA ASP A 509 -4.14 -19.85 47.95
C ASP A 509 -3.21 -18.88 47.19
N GLY A 510 -3.01 -19.12 45.89
CA GLY A 510 -2.22 -18.30 44.99
C GLY A 510 -0.71 -18.44 45.17
N LYS A 511 -0.20 -19.34 46.02
CA LYS A 511 1.23 -19.35 46.43
C LYS A 511 2.16 -20.17 45.54
N LYS A 512 1.65 -21.22 44.88
CA LYS A 512 2.44 -22.10 44.03
C LYS A 512 1.80 -22.25 42.66
N ALA A 513 2.61 -22.25 41.60
CA ALA A 513 2.21 -22.65 40.27
C ALA A 513 2.94 -23.93 39.85
N TYR A 514 2.23 -24.83 39.17
CA TYR A 514 2.75 -26.09 38.65
C TYR A 514 2.72 -26.04 37.13
N VAL A 515 3.88 -26.29 36.52
CA VAL A 515 4.11 -26.06 35.09
C VAL A 515 4.72 -27.31 34.47
N PRO A 516 3.96 -28.07 33.65
CA PRO A 516 4.47 -29.20 32.89
C PRO A 516 5.57 -28.83 31.90
N ASP A 517 6.69 -29.54 31.97
CA ASP A 517 7.80 -29.38 31.04
C ASP A 517 7.60 -30.33 29.84
N ARG A 518 6.92 -29.87 28.78
CA ARG A 518 6.64 -30.66 27.55
C ARG A 518 7.93 -31.28 26.98
N TRP A 519 7.85 -32.47 26.39
CA TRP A 519 8.99 -33.28 25.93
C TRP A 519 9.98 -33.70 27.01
N GLY A 520 9.71 -33.35 28.28
CA GLY A 520 10.45 -33.77 29.44
C GLY A 520 9.76 -34.89 30.21
N VAL A 521 10.16 -35.01 31.48
CA VAL A 521 9.60 -35.96 32.46
C VAL A 521 9.28 -35.27 33.79
N ASN A 522 9.13 -33.94 33.77
CA ASN A 522 9.10 -33.12 34.98
C ASN A 522 7.97 -32.08 34.96
N VAL A 523 7.60 -31.64 36.15
CA VAL A 523 6.77 -30.44 36.40
C VAL A 523 7.58 -29.48 37.25
N SER A 524 7.76 -28.26 36.77
CA SER A 524 8.38 -27.16 37.53
C SER A 524 7.38 -26.60 38.56
N VAL A 525 7.83 -26.41 39.81
CA VAL A 525 7.05 -25.76 40.88
C VAL A 525 7.59 -24.35 41.07
N VAL A 526 6.74 -23.35 40.86
CA VAL A 526 7.08 -21.93 40.92
C VAL A 526 6.45 -21.31 42.15
N ASP A 527 7.26 -20.62 42.95
CA ASP A 527 6.76 -19.74 44.00
C ASP A 527 6.27 -18.43 43.37
N THR A 528 5.02 -18.10 43.61
CA THR A 528 4.34 -16.98 42.93
C THR A 528 4.66 -15.62 43.53
N ALA A 529 5.19 -15.57 44.75
CA ALA A 529 5.59 -14.34 45.41
C ALA A 529 6.95 -13.87 44.89
N THR A 530 7.87 -14.82 44.68
CA THR A 530 9.25 -14.59 44.27
C THR A 530 9.47 -14.77 42.77
N ASN A 531 8.54 -15.39 42.06
CA ASN A 531 8.65 -15.72 40.63
C ASN A 531 9.87 -16.62 40.32
N THR A 532 10.16 -17.57 41.19
CA THR A 532 11.28 -18.49 41.05
C THR A 532 10.83 -19.94 41.07
N VAL A 533 11.53 -20.80 40.32
CA VAL A 533 11.35 -22.25 40.42
C VAL A 533 11.95 -22.71 41.75
N ILE A 534 11.11 -23.21 42.64
CA ILE A 534 11.49 -23.68 43.97
C ILE A 534 11.64 -25.20 44.05
N ASP A 535 11.09 -25.94 43.07
CA ASP A 535 11.17 -27.39 43.01
C ASP A 535 10.92 -27.94 41.60
N THR A 536 11.23 -29.21 41.37
CA THR A 536 10.94 -29.92 40.12
C THR A 536 10.52 -31.35 40.44
N VAL A 537 9.29 -31.72 40.06
CA VAL A 537 8.69 -33.01 40.36
C VAL A 537 8.76 -33.92 39.15
N LYS A 538 9.39 -35.09 39.29
CA LYS A 538 9.44 -36.10 38.22
C LYS A 538 8.09 -36.81 38.07
N VAL A 539 7.55 -36.83 36.85
CA VAL A 539 6.26 -37.42 36.46
C VAL A 539 6.45 -38.42 35.29
N GLY A 540 5.40 -38.67 34.50
CA GLY A 540 5.47 -39.45 33.27
C GLY A 540 6.12 -38.70 32.09
N SER A 541 6.18 -39.33 30.92
CA SER A 541 6.78 -38.72 29.72
C SER A 541 5.81 -37.77 29.03
N ASP A 542 6.37 -36.67 28.51
CA ASP A 542 5.68 -35.59 27.79
C ASP A 542 4.48 -35.04 28.60
N PRO A 543 4.72 -34.41 29.77
CA PRO A 543 3.65 -33.84 30.56
C PRO A 543 3.05 -32.60 29.87
N TYR A 544 1.72 -32.52 29.81
CA TYR A 544 0.98 -31.55 28.98
C TYR A 544 -0.01 -30.72 29.81
N GLY A 545 -1.19 -31.27 30.10
CA GLY A 545 -2.24 -30.61 30.88
C GLY A 545 -2.03 -30.77 32.37
N VAL A 546 -2.39 -29.75 33.15
CA VAL A 546 -2.29 -29.76 34.62
C VAL A 546 -3.53 -29.14 35.24
N ALA A 547 -4.00 -29.73 36.34
CA ALA A 547 -5.10 -29.19 37.15
C ALA A 547 -4.84 -29.42 38.64
N ILE A 548 -5.40 -28.57 39.50
CA ILE A 548 -5.24 -28.64 40.95
C ILE A 548 -6.61 -28.93 41.59
N SER A 549 -6.63 -29.73 42.65
CA SER A 549 -7.84 -30.00 43.41
C SER A 549 -8.37 -28.72 44.09
N PRO A 550 -9.69 -28.57 44.29
CA PRO A 550 -10.28 -27.39 44.93
C PRO A 550 -9.74 -27.09 46.34
N ASP A 551 -9.32 -28.11 47.08
CA ASP A 551 -8.68 -27.98 48.39
C ASP A 551 -7.19 -27.61 48.32
N GLY A 552 -6.62 -27.53 47.12
CA GLY A 552 -5.22 -27.19 46.86
C GLY A 552 -4.21 -28.28 47.20
N LYS A 553 -4.64 -29.48 47.60
CA LYS A 553 -3.75 -30.53 48.14
C LYS A 553 -3.16 -31.48 47.09
N LYS A 554 -3.78 -31.57 45.91
CA LYS A 554 -3.39 -32.49 44.84
C LYS A 554 -3.25 -31.77 43.50
N VAL A 555 -2.22 -32.12 42.74
CA VAL A 555 -2.06 -31.73 41.33
C VAL A 555 -2.19 -32.97 40.45
N TYR A 556 -2.95 -32.86 39.38
CA TYR A 556 -3.16 -33.90 38.38
C TYR A 556 -2.50 -33.48 37.08
N VAL A 557 -1.58 -34.30 36.58
CA VAL A 557 -0.74 -33.99 35.41
C VAL A 557 -0.97 -35.06 34.35
N ALA A 558 -1.45 -34.65 33.18
CA ALA A 558 -1.56 -35.52 32.01
C ALA A 558 -0.20 -35.72 31.36
N ASN A 559 0.24 -36.97 31.27
CA ASN A 559 1.49 -37.36 30.64
C ASN A 559 1.17 -37.99 29.28
N SER A 560 1.17 -37.18 28.21
CA SER A 560 0.73 -37.58 26.87
C SER A 560 1.56 -38.75 26.33
N GLY A 561 2.87 -38.73 26.57
CA GLY A 561 3.82 -39.72 26.09
C GLY A 561 3.78 -41.06 26.83
N SER A 562 3.21 -41.10 28.04
CA SER A 562 3.13 -42.31 28.87
C SER A 562 1.70 -42.78 29.15
N ASN A 563 0.70 -42.14 28.55
CA ASN A 563 -0.72 -42.51 28.62
C ASN A 563 -1.24 -42.69 30.06
N ASN A 564 -0.84 -41.78 30.96
CA ASN A 564 -1.25 -41.82 32.37
C ASN A 564 -1.38 -40.40 32.97
N ILE A 565 -1.97 -40.33 34.17
CA ILE A 565 -2.03 -39.14 35.02
C ILE A 565 -1.13 -39.34 36.23
N SER A 566 -0.22 -38.39 36.49
CA SER A 566 0.49 -38.33 37.78
C SER A 566 -0.29 -37.46 38.77
N ILE A 567 -0.45 -37.96 40.00
CA ILE A 567 -1.06 -37.23 41.12
C ILE A 567 0.04 -36.80 42.08
N ILE A 568 0.23 -35.49 42.25
CA ILE A 568 1.27 -34.89 43.11
C ILE A 568 0.62 -34.34 44.38
N ASN A 569 1.21 -34.60 45.54
CA ASN A 569 0.86 -33.92 46.79
C ASN A 569 1.55 -32.54 46.85
N THR A 570 0.80 -31.47 47.11
CA THR A 570 1.31 -30.08 47.04
C THR A 570 2.09 -29.62 48.26
N ASP A 571 1.97 -30.33 49.39
CA ASP A 571 2.75 -30.03 50.61
C ASP A 571 4.18 -30.54 50.44
N ALA A 572 4.31 -31.79 49.99
CA ALA A 572 5.58 -32.48 49.83
C ALA A 572 6.20 -32.36 48.42
N ASN A 573 5.44 -31.85 47.44
CA ASN A 573 5.79 -31.83 46.01
C ASN A 573 6.23 -33.22 45.47
N THR A 574 5.56 -34.29 45.89
CA THR A 574 5.90 -35.67 45.49
C THR A 574 4.73 -36.37 44.79
N VAL A 575 5.02 -37.23 43.82
CA VAL A 575 4.00 -38.06 43.15
C VAL A 575 3.52 -39.12 44.13
N THR A 576 2.23 -39.09 44.46
CA THR A 576 1.56 -40.05 45.34
C THR A 576 0.90 -41.21 44.59
N ALA A 577 0.59 -41.04 43.30
CA ALA A 577 0.01 -42.07 42.46
C ALA A 577 0.21 -41.78 40.97
N THR A 578 0.19 -42.84 40.16
CA THR A 578 0.16 -42.76 38.70
C THR A 578 -0.97 -43.63 38.19
N VAL A 579 -1.91 -43.04 37.44
CA VAL A 579 -3.16 -43.68 37.02
C VAL A 579 -3.16 -43.84 35.50
N PRO A 580 -3.18 -45.07 34.95
CA PRO A 580 -3.32 -45.28 33.51
C PRO A 580 -4.64 -44.71 32.98
N VAL A 581 -4.60 -44.06 31.82
CA VAL A 581 -5.78 -43.50 31.13
C VAL A 581 -5.75 -43.86 29.64
N GLY A 582 -6.60 -43.21 28.83
CA GLY A 582 -6.58 -43.38 27.37
C GLY A 582 -5.30 -42.84 26.71
N ILE A 583 -5.25 -42.94 25.38
CA ILE A 583 -4.06 -42.60 24.59
C ILE A 583 -3.90 -41.09 24.43
N SER A 584 -2.69 -40.58 24.67
CA SER A 584 -2.31 -39.18 24.54
C SER A 584 -3.24 -38.24 25.34
N PRO A 585 -3.25 -38.34 26.68
CA PRO A 585 -3.99 -37.40 27.52
C PRO A 585 -3.43 -35.98 27.37
N THR A 586 -4.30 -35.00 27.16
CA THR A 586 -3.91 -33.59 26.92
C THR A 586 -4.57 -32.61 27.86
N GLY A 587 -5.87 -32.75 28.12
CA GLY A 587 -6.65 -31.91 29.03
C GLY A 587 -7.00 -32.62 30.33
N VAL A 588 -6.96 -31.91 31.45
CA VAL A 588 -7.34 -32.43 32.78
C VAL A 588 -8.23 -31.40 33.48
N ALA A 589 -9.34 -31.85 34.07
CA ALA A 589 -10.24 -31.02 34.86
C ALA A 589 -10.70 -31.75 36.12
N VAL A 590 -10.69 -31.07 37.27
CA VAL A 590 -11.19 -31.59 38.54
C VAL A 590 -12.59 -31.04 38.80
N VAL A 591 -13.53 -31.89 39.21
CA VAL A 591 -14.88 -31.45 39.58
C VAL A 591 -14.80 -30.54 40.82
N PRO A 592 -15.66 -29.50 40.96
CA PRO A 592 -15.60 -28.55 42.08
C PRO A 592 -15.68 -29.17 43.48
N ASP A 593 -16.29 -30.36 43.62
CA ASP A 593 -16.34 -31.10 44.89
C ASP A 593 -15.10 -31.98 45.14
N GLY A 594 -14.16 -32.04 44.18
CA GLY A 594 -12.94 -32.84 44.25
C GLY A 594 -13.14 -34.35 44.10
N SER A 595 -14.36 -34.83 43.83
CA SER A 595 -14.69 -36.27 43.82
C SER A 595 -14.18 -37.00 42.58
N LYS A 596 -14.06 -36.29 41.45
CA LYS A 596 -13.69 -36.86 40.15
C LYS A 596 -12.73 -35.96 39.37
N VAL A 597 -11.93 -36.61 38.51
CA VAL A 597 -11.09 -35.94 37.51
C VAL A 597 -11.43 -36.47 36.13
N TYR A 598 -11.69 -35.55 35.20
CA TYR A 598 -11.94 -35.85 33.79
C TYR A 598 -10.69 -35.57 32.98
N VAL A 599 -10.35 -36.51 32.10
CA VAL A 599 -9.14 -36.46 31.27
C VAL A 599 -9.53 -36.64 29.82
N ALA A 600 -9.19 -35.66 28.99
CA ALA A 600 -9.39 -35.73 27.54
C ALA A 600 -8.20 -36.42 26.88
N ASN A 601 -8.47 -37.54 26.21
CA ASN A 601 -7.48 -38.33 25.49
C ASN A 601 -7.64 -38.05 23.99
N SER A 602 -6.61 -37.51 23.34
CA SER A 602 -6.70 -37.08 21.93
C SER A 602 -6.60 -38.25 20.93
N GLY A 603 -6.24 -39.45 21.39
CA GLY A 603 -5.97 -40.60 20.53
C GLY A 603 -4.66 -40.46 19.75
N SER A 604 -4.38 -41.45 18.91
CA SER A 604 -3.20 -41.46 18.01
C SER A 604 -3.54 -42.04 16.65
N TYR A 605 -2.70 -41.79 15.65
CA TYR A 605 -2.82 -42.39 14.31
C TYR A 605 -2.77 -43.94 14.41
N PRO A 606 -3.58 -44.69 13.63
CA PRO A 606 -4.47 -44.23 12.55
C PRO A 606 -5.92 -43.95 12.95
N SER A 607 -6.34 -44.23 14.18
CA SER A 607 -7.77 -44.21 14.53
C SER A 607 -8.31 -42.88 15.04
N TYR A 608 -7.50 -41.92 15.50
CA TYR A 608 -7.89 -40.57 16.00
C TYR A 608 -9.13 -40.50 16.94
N GLU A 609 -9.66 -41.63 17.41
CA GLU A 609 -10.84 -41.66 18.26
C GLU A 609 -10.46 -41.14 19.65
N GLY A 610 -10.88 -39.90 19.93
CA GLY A 610 -10.74 -39.31 21.25
C GLY A 610 -11.65 -40.00 22.27
N THR A 611 -11.14 -40.19 23.48
CA THR A 611 -11.92 -40.74 24.61
C THR A 611 -11.84 -39.83 25.82
N VAL A 612 -12.72 -40.03 26.79
CA VAL A 612 -12.62 -39.35 28.09
C VAL A 612 -12.40 -40.39 29.17
N SER A 613 -11.35 -40.22 29.97
CA SER A 613 -11.16 -41.02 31.18
C SER A 613 -11.70 -40.28 32.39
N VAL A 614 -12.40 -40.99 33.28
CA VAL A 614 -12.90 -40.47 34.56
C VAL A 614 -12.19 -41.19 35.69
N ILE A 615 -11.46 -40.44 36.50
CA ILE A 615 -10.74 -40.92 37.68
C ILE A 615 -11.58 -40.60 38.92
N ASP A 616 -11.87 -41.62 39.72
CA ASP A 616 -12.41 -41.46 41.07
C ASP A 616 -11.27 -41.12 42.04
N THR A 617 -11.37 -39.98 42.73
CA THR A 617 -10.23 -39.46 43.51
C THR A 617 -9.99 -40.17 44.84
N ALA A 618 -10.99 -40.92 45.32
CA ALA A 618 -10.89 -41.72 46.54
C ALA A 618 -10.13 -43.03 46.27
N THR A 619 -10.36 -43.64 45.11
CA THR A 619 -9.76 -44.93 44.72
C THR A 619 -8.56 -44.80 43.79
N SER A 620 -8.39 -43.64 43.13
CA SER A 620 -7.39 -43.41 42.07
C SER A 620 -7.50 -44.41 40.91
N VAL A 621 -8.71 -44.89 40.63
CA VAL A 621 -9.02 -45.80 39.52
C VAL A 621 -9.68 -45.02 38.37
N ALA A 622 -9.24 -45.27 37.13
CA ALA A 622 -9.80 -44.68 35.92
C ALA A 622 -10.81 -45.60 35.24
N SER A 623 -11.85 -45.02 34.66
CA SER A 623 -12.77 -45.66 33.71
C SER A 623 -12.76 -44.89 32.38
N ILE A 624 -12.80 -45.60 31.25
CA ILE A 624 -12.75 -44.98 29.91
C ILE A 624 -14.15 -44.94 29.31
N LEU A 625 -14.60 -43.75 28.90
CA LEU A 625 -15.84 -43.51 28.19
C LEU A 625 -15.55 -43.34 26.69
N ASN A 626 -16.06 -44.26 25.87
CA ASN A 626 -15.94 -44.20 24.41
C ASN A 626 -17.10 -43.38 23.81
N SER A 627 -16.81 -42.58 22.78
CA SER A 627 -17.77 -41.71 22.08
C SER A 627 -18.76 -42.45 21.16
N ARG A 628 -19.23 -43.65 21.52
CA ARG A 628 -20.33 -44.30 20.78
C ARG A 628 -21.66 -43.68 21.20
N ILE A 629 -22.08 -42.63 20.50
CA ILE A 629 -23.50 -42.38 20.31
C ILE A 629 -24.01 -43.60 19.54
N LYS A 630 -24.73 -44.50 20.22
CA LYS A 630 -25.60 -45.45 19.52
C LYS A 630 -26.65 -44.59 18.81
N THR A 631 -26.54 -44.51 17.49
CA THR A 631 -27.60 -44.00 16.61
C THR A 631 -28.91 -44.71 16.88
#